data_AF-A0A843LZS8-F1
#
_entry.id   AF-A0A843LZS8-F1
#
_cell.length_a   1.000
_cell.length_b   1.000
_cell.length_c   1.000
_cell.angle_alpha   90.00
_cell.angle_beta   90.00
_cell.angle_gamma   90.00
#
_symmetry.space_group_name_H-M   'P 1'
#
loop_
_entity.id
_entity.type
_entity.pdbx_description
1 polymer ?
#
loop_
_entity_poly.entity_id
_entity_poly.type
_entity_poly.pdbx_seq_one_letter_code
_entity_poly.pdbx_strand_id
1 'polypeptide(L)' 'MLISTSRKPSQKTRKFCKNLAHATGSTSVNRGKSNMRELLLKALELDEHNLAIVNEIKGNPSRVTFYSNK' A
#
# COMPACT_ATOMS: atom_id res chain seq x y z
N MET A 1 1.13 4.89 -8.59
CA MET A 1 0.50 5.02 -7.25
C MET A 1 1.36 4.34 -6.21
N LEU A 2 1.44 4.86 -4.99
CA LEU A 2 2.09 4.14 -3.89
C LEU A 2 1.14 3.09 -3.30
N ILE A 3 1.57 1.84 -3.20
CA ILE A 3 0.79 0.74 -2.61
C ILE A 3 1.47 0.31 -1.30
N SER A 4 0.70 0.25 -0.22
CA SER A 4 1.12 -0.34 1.04
C SER A 4 0.01 -1.18 1.65
N THR A 5 0.26 -1.68 2.85
CA THR A 5 -0.64 -2.60 3.57
C THR A 5 -1.10 -1.99 4.90
N SER A 6 -2.05 -2.65 5.55
CA SER A 6 -2.25 -2.52 6.99
C SER A 6 -1.00 -2.99 7.75
N ARG A 7 -0.86 -2.57 9.02
CA ARG A 7 0.29 -3.00 9.85
C ARG A 7 0.28 -4.52 10.05
N LYS A 8 1.48 -5.10 10.12
CA LYS A 8 1.72 -6.54 10.32
C LYS A 8 0.93 -7.42 9.33
N PRO A 9 1.08 -7.22 8.00
CA PRO A 9 0.33 -7.99 7.02
C PRO A 9 0.78 -9.46 7.00
N SER A 10 -0.12 -10.33 6.57
CA SER A 10 0.17 -11.72 6.24
C SER A 10 1.00 -11.86 4.95
N GLN A 11 1.52 -13.06 4.71
CA GLN A 11 2.30 -13.35 3.50
C GLN A 11 1.46 -13.24 2.23
N LYS A 12 0.19 -13.64 2.26
CA LYS A 12 -0.72 -13.55 1.10
C LYS A 12 -0.98 -12.10 0.72
N THR A 13 -1.23 -11.23 1.71
CA THR A 13 -1.42 -9.80 1.48
C THR A 13 -0.17 -9.12 0.92
N ARG A 14 1.02 -9.51 1.41
CA ARG A 14 2.29 -9.04 0.82
C ARG A 14 2.44 -9.46 -0.64
N LYS A 15 2.15 -10.72 -0.98
CA LYS A 15 2.21 -11.22 -2.36
C LYS A 15 1.21 -10.50 -3.26
N PHE A 16 -0.02 -10.32 -2.80
CA PHE A 16 -1.05 -9.58 -3.53
C PHE A 16 -0.58 -8.16 -3.87
N CYS A 17 -0.02 -7.41 -2.91
CA CYS A 17 0.46 -6.06 -3.16
C CYS A 17 1.61 -6.00 -4.17
N LYS A 18 2.54 -6.95 -4.13
CA LYS A 18 3.63 -7.04 -5.12
C LYS A 18 3.09 -7.32 -6.52
N ASN A 19 2.17 -8.26 -6.65
CA ASN A 19 1.56 -8.60 -7.93
C ASN A 19 0.71 -7.44 -8.47
N LEU A 20 -0.06 -6.78 -7.61
CA LEU A 20 -0.86 -5.62 -7.97
C LEU A 20 0.04 -4.47 -8.45
N ALA A 21 1.10 -4.17 -7.70
CA ALA A 21 2.09 -3.15 -8.08
C ALA A 21 2.69 -3.42 -9.46
N HIS A 22 3.10 -4.67 -9.73
CA HIS A 22 3.61 -5.07 -11.03
C HIS A 22 2.55 -4.91 -12.14
N ALA A 23 1.31 -5.35 -11.90
CA ALA A 23 0.23 -5.27 -12.89
C ALA A 23 -0.19 -3.84 -13.23
N THR A 24 -0.07 -2.90 -12.27
CA THR A 24 -0.50 -1.50 -12.45
C THR A 24 0.67 -0.53 -12.64
N GLY A 25 1.90 -1.02 -12.85
CA GLY A 25 3.10 -0.17 -12.96
C GLY A 25 3.31 0.74 -11.74
N SER A 26 2.86 0.31 -10.57
CA SER A 26 2.85 1.08 -9.34
C SER A 26 3.97 0.64 -8.39
N THR A 27 4.27 1.46 -7.38
CA THR A 27 5.34 1.15 -6.42
C THR A 27 4.77 0.53 -5.15
N SER A 28 5.26 -0.64 -4.73
CA SER A 28 4.89 -1.28 -3.46
C SER A 28 5.90 -1.00 -2.37
N VAL A 29 5.47 -0.53 -1.20
CA VAL A 29 6.34 -0.29 -0.04
C VAL A 29 5.87 -1.02 1.21
N ASN A 30 6.85 -1.50 1.99
CA ASN A 30 6.59 -2.13 3.28
C ASN A 30 5.94 -1.13 4.25
N ARG A 31 4.87 -1.55 4.93
CA ARG A 31 4.17 -0.71 5.90
C ARG A 31 5.01 -0.38 7.14
N GLY A 32 5.73 -1.38 7.68
CA GLY A 32 6.55 -1.22 8.88
C GLY A 32 5.79 -0.60 10.06
N LYS A 33 6.43 0.40 10.71
CA LYS A 33 5.82 1.23 11.75
C LYS A 33 5.13 2.47 11.19
N SER A 34 5.22 2.70 9.88
CA SER A 34 4.84 3.97 9.29
C SER A 34 3.37 4.31 9.51
N ASN A 35 3.13 5.54 9.93
CA ASN A 35 1.78 6.08 10.06
C ASN A 35 1.26 6.54 8.68
N MET A 36 0.00 6.99 8.60
CA MET A 36 -0.59 7.41 7.32
C MET A 36 0.08 8.65 6.73
N ARG A 37 0.45 9.63 7.57
CA ARG A 37 1.12 10.86 7.13
C ARG A 37 2.48 10.54 6.52
N GLU A 38 3.26 9.69 7.16
CA GLU A 38 4.56 9.24 6.65
C GLU A 38 4.44 8.51 5.31
N LEU A 39 3.39 7.69 5.12
CA LEU A 39 3.16 7.03 3.83
C LEU A 39 2.75 8.04 2.74
N LEU A 40 1.96 9.05 3.06
CA LEU A 40 1.59 10.10 2.12
C LEU A 40 2.79 10.97 1.74
N LEU A 41 3.63 11.34 2.71
CA LEU A 41 4.90 12.03 2.46
C LEU A 41 5.81 11.19 1.57
N LYS A 42 5.93 9.89 1.85
CA LYS A 42 6.69 8.97 1.02
C LYS A 42 6.13 8.83 -0.40
N ALA A 43 4.81 8.94 -0.56
CA ALA A 43 4.21 8.96 -1.89
C ALA A 43 4.66 10.21 -2.65
N LEU A 44 4.60 11.38 -2.02
CA LEU A 44 5.09 12.63 -2.60
C LEU A 44 6.59 12.58 -2.94
N GLU A 45 7.42 12.00 -2.07
CA GLU A 45 8.86 11.80 -2.34
C GLU A 45 9.13 10.95 -3.58
N LEU A 46 8.19 10.07 -3.95
CA LEU A 46 8.27 9.19 -5.12
C LEU A 46 7.50 9.76 -6.33
N ASP A 47 7.08 11.02 -6.27
CA ASP A 47 6.23 11.68 -7.29
C ASP A 47 4.88 10.96 -7.52
N GLU A 48 4.38 10.32 -6.46
CA GLU A 48 3.12 9.58 -6.45
C GLU A 48 2.04 10.38 -5.69
N HIS A 49 0.95 10.74 -6.37
CA HIS A 49 -0.14 11.52 -5.76
C HIS A 49 -1.23 10.67 -5.09
N ASN A 50 -1.23 9.36 -5.35
CA ASN A 50 -2.23 8.43 -4.86
C ASN A 50 -1.58 7.36 -3.99
N LEU A 51 -2.23 7.00 -2.88
CA LEU A 51 -1.84 5.96 -1.95
C LEU A 51 -2.95 4.91 -1.84
N ALA A 52 -2.63 3.65 -2.09
CA ALA A 52 -3.50 2.51 -1.84
C ALA A 52 -3.06 1.75 -0.59
N ILE A 53 -3.98 1.52 0.34
CA ILE A 53 -3.77 0.67 1.52
C ILE A 53 -4.60 -0.60 1.38
N VAL A 54 -3.91 -1.74 1.31
CA VAL A 54 -4.53 -3.06 1.31
C VAL A 54 -4.66 -3.58 2.74
N ASN A 55 -5.89 -3.81 3.16
CA ASN A 55 -6.22 -4.47 4.42
C ASN A 55 -6.42 -5.98 4.22
N GLU A 56 -6.40 -6.70 5.33
CA GLU A 56 -6.64 -8.13 5.33
C GLU A 56 -7.70 -8.56 6.34
N ILE A 57 -8.36 -9.69 6.04
CA ILE A 57 -9.23 -10.43 6.96
C ILE A 57 -8.76 -11.88 6.95
N LYS A 58 -8.49 -12.43 8.14
CA LYS A 58 -8.02 -13.82 8.30
C LYS A 58 -6.82 -14.15 7.39
N GLY A 59 -5.90 -13.19 7.23
CA GLY A 59 -4.70 -13.34 6.42
C GLY A 59 -4.92 -13.35 4.89
N ASN A 60 -6.10 -12.96 4.41
CA ASN A 60 -6.35 -12.75 2.98
C ASN A 60 -6.62 -11.26 2.71
N PRO A 61 -6.15 -10.70 1.57
CA PRO A 61 -6.52 -9.35 1.14
C PRO A 61 -8.05 -9.21 1.11
N SER A 62 -8.58 -8.13 1.70
CA SER A 62 -10.03 -7.96 1.84
C SER A 62 -10.55 -6.62 1.33
N ARG A 63 -9.77 -5.55 1.49
CA ARG A 63 -10.19 -4.20 1.14
C ARG A 63 -9.01 -3.37 0.70
N VAL A 64 -9.16 -2.65 -0.41
CA VAL A 64 -8.23 -1.63 -0.86
C VAL A 64 -8.86 -0.26 -0.63
N THR A 65 -8.17 0.59 0.12
CA THR A 65 -8.60 1.97 0.38
C THR A 65 -7.65 2.92 -0.34
N PHE A 66 -8.21 3.81 -1.17
CA PHE A 66 -7.46 4.80 -1.93
C PHE A 66 -7.52 6.15 -1.22
N TYR A 67 -6.37 6.79 -1.13
CA TYR A 67 -6.19 8.16 -0.67
C TYR A 67 -5.53 8.94 -1.78
N SER A 68 -5.96 10.18 -1.99
CA SER A 68 -5.31 11.12 -2.90
C SER A 68 -4.81 12.31 -2.10
N ASN A 69 -3.66 12.85 -2.51
CA ASN A 69 -3.07 14.05 -1.91
C ASN A 69 -3.22 15.27 -2.83
N LYS A 70 -4.18 15.23 -3.76
CA LYS A 70 -4.67 16.38 -4.51
C LYS A 70 -5.73 17.14 -3.73
#